data_AF-A0A4P9VVV7-F1
#
_entry.id   AF-A0A4P9VVV7-F1
#
_cell.length_a   1.000
_cell.length_b   1.000
_cell.length_c   1.000
_cell.angle_alpha   90.00
_cell.angle_beta   90.00
_cell.angle_gamma   90.00
#
_symmetry.space_group_name_H-M   'P 1'
#
loop_
_entity.id
_entity.type
_entity.pdbx_description
1 polymer ?
#
loop_
_entity_poly.entity_id
_entity_poly.type
_entity_poly.pdbx_seq_one_letter_code
_entity_poly.pdbx_strand_id
1 'polypeptide(L)' 'PRKLQGYELYKKMGSPKLVVAPMVDQSELAWRILSRRYGAQLCYTPMFHARLFSDANPAYRVENWQTDAGDRPVIVQ' A
#
# COMPACT_ATOMS: atom_id res chain seq x y z
N PRO A 1 -15.28 -16.05 5.19
CA PRO A 1 -15.50 -15.13 4.06
C PRO A 1 -14.84 -15.65 2.77
N ARG A 2 -15.51 -15.54 1.61
CA ARG A 2 -14.95 -15.96 0.31
C ARG A 2 -13.84 -14.98 -0.13
N LYS A 3 -12.66 -15.48 -0.52
CA LYS A 3 -11.57 -14.67 -1.08
C LYS A 3 -11.92 -14.25 -2.51
N LEU A 4 -11.96 -12.95 -2.78
CA LEU A 4 -12.16 -12.41 -4.13
C LEU A 4 -10.89 -12.60 -4.96
N GLN A 5 -11.04 -12.89 -6.26
CA GLN A 5 -9.92 -13.10 -7.18
C GLN A 5 -10.07 -12.27 -8.46
N GLY A 6 -8.95 -12.02 -9.15
CA GLY A 6 -8.90 -11.38 -10.47
C GLY A 6 -9.77 -10.13 -10.59
N TYR A 7 -10.70 -10.15 -11.54
CA TYR A 7 -11.61 -9.03 -11.82
C TYR A 7 -12.60 -8.74 -10.69
N GLU A 8 -12.98 -9.72 -9.87
CA GLU A 8 -13.87 -9.46 -8.73
C GLU A 8 -13.18 -8.57 -7.68
N LEU A 9 -11.91 -8.86 -7.39
CA LEU A 9 -11.11 -8.04 -6.49
C LEU A 9 -10.90 -6.63 -7.07
N TYR A 10 -10.54 -6.54 -8.36
CA TYR A 10 -10.38 -5.27 -9.07
C TYR A 10 -11.64 -4.39 -8.98
N LYS A 11 -12.82 -4.96 -9.28
CA LYS A 11 -14.10 -4.25 -9.17
C LYS A 11 -14.42 -3.85 -7.73
N LYS A 12 -14.12 -4.71 -6.75
CA LYS A 12 -14.35 -4.40 -5.33
C LYS A 12 -13.48 -3.24 -4.83
N MET A 13 -12.29 -3.03 -5.39
CA MET A 13 -11.41 -1.90 -5.11
C MET A 13 -11.79 -0.61 -5.86
N GLY A 14 -12.89 -0.60 -6.60
CA GLY A 14 -13.35 0.58 -7.34
C GLY A 14 -12.76 0.71 -8.75
N SER A 15 -12.18 -0.37 -9.30
CA SER A 15 -11.60 -0.39 -10.65
C SER A 15 -10.58 0.73 -10.91
N PRO A 16 -9.52 0.86 -10.09
CA PRO A 16 -8.56 1.96 -10.19
C PRO A 16 -7.85 1.97 -11.55
N LYS A 17 -7.60 3.18 -12.06
CA LYS A 17 -6.86 3.48 -13.30
C LYS A 17 -5.64 4.36 -13.04
N LEU A 18 -5.70 5.20 -12.01
CA LEU A 18 -4.58 6.05 -11.57
C LEU A 18 -3.89 5.38 -10.38
N VAL A 19 -2.80 4.67 -10.69
CA VAL A 19 -2.06 3.84 -9.73
C VAL A 19 -0.68 4.44 -9.49
N VAL A 20 -0.35 4.72 -8.22
CA VAL A 20 0.99 5.18 -7.83
C VAL A 20 1.91 3.97 -7.73
N ALA A 21 3.06 4.03 -8.40
CA ALA A 21 4.06 2.97 -8.34
C ALA A 21 4.68 2.85 -6.94
N PRO A 22 5.15 1.65 -6.54
CA PRO A 22 5.96 1.51 -5.35
C PRO A 22 7.35 2.11 -5.59
N MET A 23 7.79 2.97 -4.67
CA MET A 23 9.09 3.63 -4.71
C MET A 23 9.71 3.57 -3.31
N VAL A 24 10.93 3.05 -3.21
CA VAL A 24 11.70 3.02 -1.96
C VAL A 24 12.00 4.46 -1.54
N ASP A 25 11.79 4.78 -0.26
CA ASP A 25 11.94 6.11 0.35
C ASP A 25 11.07 7.24 -0.25
N GLN A 26 10.07 6.90 -1.06
CA GLN A 26 9.20 7.85 -1.74
C GLN A 26 7.73 7.41 -1.80
N SER A 27 7.35 6.35 -1.09
CA SER A 27 5.97 5.82 -1.09
C SER A 27 5.39 5.68 0.31
N GLU A 28 5.93 6.41 1.28
CA GLU A 28 5.51 6.47 2.67
C GLU A 28 4.09 7.04 2.80
N LEU A 29 3.49 6.88 3.98
CA LEU A 29 2.09 7.27 4.20
C LEU A 29 1.84 8.74 3.82
N ALA A 30 2.76 9.66 4.18
CA ALA A 30 2.64 11.06 3.84
C ALA A 30 2.53 11.31 2.31
N TRP A 31 3.35 10.60 1.51
CA TRP A 31 3.27 10.67 0.06
C TRP A 31 1.95 10.12 -0.46
N ARG A 32 1.50 8.95 0.02
CA ARG A 32 0.24 8.36 -0.41
C ARG A 32 -0.96 9.25 -0.11
N ILE A 33 -0.99 9.89 1.06
CA ILE A 33 -2.02 10.88 1.42
C ILE A 33 -1.99 12.06 0.43
N LEU A 34 -0.79 12.55 0.09
CA LEU A 34 -0.65 13.63 -0.89
C LEU A 34 -1.15 13.17 -2.27
N SER A 35 -0.68 12.04 -2.79
CA SER A 35 -1.08 11.54 -4.11
C SER A 35 -2.60 11.35 -4.21
N ARG A 36 -3.25 10.89 -3.13
CA ARG A 36 -4.73 10.76 -3.08
C ARG A 36 -5.44 12.11 -3.22
N ARG A 37 -4.91 13.18 -2.61
CA ARG A 37 -5.45 14.54 -2.80
C ARG A 37 -5.38 15.00 -4.26
N TYR A 38 -4.47 14.44 -5.05
CA TYR A 38 -4.31 14.71 -6.48
C TYR A 38 -4.91 13.62 -7.40
N GLY A 39 -5.78 12.75 -6.87
CA GLY A 39 -6.57 11.82 -7.68
C GLY A 39 -5.99 10.41 -7.83
N ALA A 40 -4.95 10.05 -7.07
CA ALA A 40 -4.52 8.65 -7.00
C ALA A 40 -5.64 7.76 -6.44
N GLN A 41 -5.92 6.65 -7.13
CA GLN A 41 -7.00 5.74 -6.80
C GLN A 41 -6.49 4.49 -6.07
N LEU A 42 -5.24 4.11 -6.33
CA LEU A 42 -4.55 2.99 -5.71
C LEU A 42 -3.09 3.37 -5.49
N CYS A 43 -2.57 3.07 -4.31
CA CYS A 43 -1.17 3.31 -3.97
C CYS A 43 -0.50 2.01 -3.53
N TYR A 44 0.82 1.96 -3.64
CA TYR A 44 1.64 0.92 -3.04
C TYR A 44 2.45 1.48 -1.87
N THR A 45 2.81 0.62 -0.92
CA THR A 45 3.86 0.93 0.06
C THR A 45 5.24 0.95 -0.62
N PRO A 46 6.31 1.42 0.07
CA PRO A 46 7.66 1.06 -0.30
C PRO A 46 7.80 -0.47 -0.32
N MET A 47 8.79 -0.96 -1.08
CA MET A 47 9.12 -2.38 -1.14
C MET A 47 9.68 -2.85 0.21
N PHE A 48 9.03 -3.80 0.85
CA PHE A 48 9.53 -4.37 2.09
C PHE A 48 10.46 -5.55 1.85
N HIS A 49 11.57 -5.53 2.58
CA HIS A 49 12.49 -6.67 2.63
C HIS A 49 11.86 -7.78 3.47
N ALA A 50 11.26 -8.79 2.82
CA ALA A 50 10.47 -9.85 3.47
C ALA A 50 11.16 -10.48 4.70
N ARG A 51 12.46 -10.79 4.62
CA ARG A 51 13.23 -11.34 5.76
C ARG A 51 13.27 -10.41 6.98
N LEU A 52 13.57 -9.13 6.77
CA LEU A 52 13.63 -8.14 7.85
C LEU A 52 12.22 -7.86 8.39
N PHE A 53 11.21 -7.87 7.52
CA PHE A 53 9.81 -7.74 7.92
C PHE A 53 9.32 -8.91 8.76
N SER A 54 9.82 -10.14 8.52
CA SER A 54 9.47 -11.34 9.29
C SER A 54 10.35 -11.58 10.53
N ASP A 55 11.37 -10.75 10.75
CA ASP A 55 12.29 -10.91 11.87
C ASP A 55 11.55 -10.78 13.22
N ALA A 56 12.07 -11.45 14.25
CA ALA A 56 11.59 -11.31 15.62
C ALA A 56 11.84 -9.91 16.16
N ASN A 57 12.88 -9.22 15.68
CA ASN A 57 13.10 -7.81 15.97
C ASN A 57 12.08 -6.94 15.20
N PRO A 58 11.17 -6.22 15.88
CA PRO A 58 10.12 -5.46 15.22
C PRO A 58 10.61 -4.14 14.61
N ALA A 59 11.86 -3.71 14.84
CA ALA A 59 12.37 -2.39 14.45
C ALA A 59 12.09 -2.06 12.98
N TYR A 60 12.40 -2.99 12.07
CA TYR A 60 12.16 -2.80 10.64
C TYR A 60 10.67 -2.59 10.31
N ARG A 61 9.78 -3.40 10.92
CA ARG A 61 8.34 -3.27 10.69
C ARG A 61 7.81 -1.96 11.25
N VAL A 62 8.23 -1.56 12.45
CA VAL A 62 7.77 -0.32 13.10
C VAL A 62 8.20 0.91 12.29
N GLU A 63 9.41 0.90 11.75
CA GLU A 63 9.94 2.01 10.96
C GLU A 63 9.28 2.12 9.58
N ASN A 64 9.07 0.99 8.90
CA ASN A 64 8.66 0.98 7.49
C ASN A 64 7.13 0.84 7.28
N TRP A 65 6.40 0.28 8.24
CA TRP A 65 4.95 0.08 8.13
C TRP A 65 4.15 1.19 8.80
N GLN A 66 3.59 2.08 7.99
CA GLN A 66 2.69 3.15 8.43
C GLN A 66 1.45 3.20 7.54
N THR A 67 0.26 3.27 8.15
CA THR A 67 -1.04 3.37 7.44
C THR A 67 -2.10 4.02 8.33
N ASP A 68 -3.21 4.47 7.75
CA ASP A 68 -4.36 5.04 8.47
C ASP A 68 -5.71 4.60 7.83
N ALA A 69 -6.82 5.16 8.32
CA ALA A 69 -8.16 4.84 7.80
C ALA A 69 -8.40 5.33 6.36
N GLY A 70 -7.73 6.41 5.94
CA GLY A 70 -7.86 7.03 4.61
C GLY A 70 -6.93 6.44 3.55
N ASP A 71 -5.97 5.61 3.96
CA ASP A 71 -4.97 5.01 3.07
C ASP A 71 -5.53 3.87 2.18
N ARG A 72 -6.84 3.65 2.12
CA ARG A 72 -7.44 2.58 1.32
C ARG A 72 -7.98 3.08 -0.03
N PRO A 73 -7.80 2.32 -1.14
CA PRO A 73 -7.11 1.03 -1.24
C PRO A 73 -5.58 1.18 -1.40
N VAL A 74 -4.81 0.35 -0.68
CA VAL A 74 -3.33 0.28 -0.73
C VAL A 74 -2.89 -1.18 -0.91
N ILE A 75 -1.83 -1.42 -1.67
CA ILE A 75 -1.17 -2.71 -1.80
C ILE A 75 0.18 -2.66 -1.10
N VAL A 76 0.52 -3.74 -0.40
CA VAL A 76 1.84 -3.93 0.21
C VAL A 76 2.75 -4.59 -0.81
N GLN A 77 3.91 -3.97 -1.08
CA GLN A 77 4.95 -4.57 -1.91
C GLN A 77 6.05 -5.22 -1.07
#